data_AF-A0A3S1P3C1-F1
#
_entry.id   AF-A0A3S1P3C1-F1
#
_cell.length_a   1.000
_cell.length_b   1.000
_cell.length_c   1.000
_cell.angle_alpha   90.00
_cell.angle_beta   90.00
_cell.angle_gamma   90.00
#
_symmetry.space_group_name_H-M   'P 1'
#
loop_
_entity.id
_entity.type
_entity.pdbx_description
1 polymer ?
#
loop_
_entity_poly.entity_id
_entity_poly.type
_entity_poly.pdbx_seq_one_letter_code
_entity_poly.pdbx_strand_id
1 'polypeptide(L)' 'PWLVGLYITAAYWFTASTSFANPAVAVARSLTNSFSGIRPVDLPGFIVAELLGALIALALMGWLLKPETVQQSHPLKAEP' A
#
# COMPACT_ATOMS: atom_id res chain seq x y z
N PRO A 1 4.65 -0.72 13.69
CA PRO A 1 5.63 -1.60 12.99
C PRO A 1 5.08 -3.02 12.75
N TRP A 2 4.54 -3.68 13.78
CA TRP A 2 4.03 -5.06 13.69
C TRP A 2 2.91 -5.28 12.66
N LEU A 3 1.98 -4.32 12.54
CA LEU A 3 0.85 -4.41 11.61
C LEU A 3 1.29 -4.48 10.14
N VAL A 4 2.35 -3.75 9.79
CA VAL A 4 2.91 -3.75 8.43
C VAL A 4 3.54 -5.11 8.11
N GLY A 5 4.34 -5.66 9.03
CA GLY A 5 4.94 -6.98 8.86
C GLY A 5 3.90 -8.10 8.74
N LEU A 6 2.85 -8.07 9.57
CA LEU A 6 1.75 -9.04 9.51
C LEU A 6 0.97 -8.94 8.20
N TYR A 7 0.74 -7.72 7.69
CA TYR A 7 0.08 -7.53 6.40
C TYR A 7 0.91 -8.07 5.23
N ILE A 8 2.21 -7.80 5.21
CA ILE A 8 3.12 -8.29 4.16
C ILE A 8 3.21 -9.83 4.19
N THR A 9 3.27 -10.45 5.37
CA THR A 9 3.26 -11.91 5.52
C THR A 9 1.93 -12.53 5.08
N ALA A 10 0.80 -11.94 5.46
CA ALA A 10 -0.52 -12.40 5.02
C ALA A 10 -0.68 -12.27 3.50
N ALA A 11 -0.25 -11.16 2.91
CA ALA A 11 -0.25 -10.97 1.48
C ALA A 11 0.62 -12.00 0.76
N TYR A 12 1.77 -12.39 1.34
CA TYR A 12 2.69 -13.36 0.72
C TYR A 12 2.08 -14.76 0.68
N TRP A 13 1.28 -15.11 1.70
CA TRP A 13 0.64 -16.43 1.84
C TRP A 13 -0.72 -16.55 1.17
N PHE A 14 -1.51 -15.46 1.13
CA PHE A 14 -2.90 -15.50 0.64
C PHE A 14 -3.09 -14.90 -0.76
N THR A 15 -2.13 -14.16 -1.30
CA THR A 15 -2.23 -13.64 -2.68
C THR A 15 -1.39 -14.48 -3.63
N ALA A 16 -1.99 -14.89 -4.76
CA ALA A 16 -1.36 -15.75 -5.76
C ALA A 16 -0.09 -15.16 -6.41
N SER A 17 0.26 -13.89 -6.09
CA SER A 17 1.34 -13.13 -6.72
C SER A 17 2.65 -13.08 -5.90
N THR A 18 2.77 -13.71 -4.72
CA THR A 18 3.99 -13.69 -3.88
C THR A 18 4.40 -12.31 -3.32
N SER A 19 3.42 -11.46 -2.97
CA SER A 19 3.62 -10.08 -2.47
C SER A 19 4.45 -9.17 -3.37
N PHE A 20 4.00 -8.93 -4.60
CA PHE A 20 4.46 -7.77 -5.37
C PHE A 20 3.79 -6.50 -4.85
N ALA A 21 4.53 -5.76 -4.04
CA ALA A 21 4.12 -4.47 -3.48
C ALA A 21 5.33 -3.51 -3.36
N ASN A 22 6.42 -3.80 -4.06
CA ASN A 22 7.66 -3.06 -3.96
C ASN A 22 8.45 -3.10 -5.29
N PRO A 23 8.49 -1.99 -6.03
CA PRO A 23 9.17 -1.92 -7.32
C PRO A 23 10.65 -2.32 -7.24
N ALA A 24 11.34 -2.02 -6.14
CA ALA A 24 12.74 -2.39 -5.95
C ALA A 24 12.93 -3.91 -5.85
N VAL A 25 11.97 -4.60 -5.24
CA VAL A 25 11.99 -6.08 -5.14
C VAL A 25 11.63 -6.71 -6.50
N ALA A 26 10.72 -6.11 -7.26
CA ALA A 26 10.41 -6.55 -8.62
C ALA A 26 11.64 -6.45 -9.54
N VAL A 27 12.40 -5.35 -9.45
CA VAL A 27 13.69 -5.19 -10.16
C VAL A 27 14.67 -6.28 -9.75
N ALA A 28 14.89 -6.50 -8.45
CA ALA A 28 15.81 -7.53 -7.98
C ALA A 28 15.41 -8.94 -8.47
N ARG A 29 14.11 -9.25 -8.46
CA ARG A 29 13.57 -10.51 -8.99
C ARG A 29 13.73 -10.64 -10.50
N SER A 30 13.69 -9.54 -11.26
CA SER A 30 13.92 -9.56 -12.71
C SER A 30 15.35 -9.92 -13.11
N LEU A 31 16.30 -9.78 -12.16
CA LEU A 31 17.72 -10.04 -12.37
C LEU A 31 18.15 -11.45 -11.91
N THR A 32 17.23 -12.26 -11.39
CA THR A 32 17.55 -13.58 -10.81
C THR A 32 16.68 -14.68 -11.41
N ASN A 33 17.25 -15.88 -11.62
CA ASN A 33 16.52 -17.07 -12.10
C ASN A 33 16.02 -17.94 -10.94
N SER A 34 15.51 -17.32 -9.88
CA SER A 34 14.99 -18.03 -8.70
C SER A 34 13.51 -18.39 -8.86
N PHE A 35 12.95 -19.18 -7.94
CA PHE A 35 11.53 -19.56 -7.90
C PHE A 35 10.57 -18.34 -7.93
N SER A 36 11.03 -17.18 -7.45
CA SER A 36 10.27 -15.92 -7.49
C SER A 36 10.77 -14.91 -8.53
N GLY A 37 11.61 -15.35 -9.47
CA GLY A 37 12.14 -14.51 -10.55
C GLY A 37 11.06 -14.06 -11.52
N ILE A 38 11.20 -12.85 -12.07
CA ILE A 38 10.30 -12.28 -13.07
C ILE A 38 11.05 -12.19 -14.40
N ARG A 39 10.39 -12.41 -15.55
CA ARG A 39 11.02 -12.08 -16.83
C ARG A 39 11.20 -10.56 -16.91
N PRO A 40 12.34 -10.05 -17.39
CA PRO A 40 12.57 -8.61 -17.52
C PRO A 40 11.49 -7.90 -18.36
N VAL A 41 10.86 -8.61 -19.30
CA VAL A 41 9.80 -8.08 -20.17
C VAL A 41 8.52 -7.77 -19.38
N ASP A 42 8.26 -8.50 -18.30
CA ASP A 42 7.05 -8.38 -17.49
C ASP A 42 7.22 -7.32 -16.38
N LEU A 43 8.46 -6.95 -16.05
CA LEU A 43 8.81 -6.00 -14.99
C LEU A 43 8.03 -4.67 -15.07
N PRO A 44 7.90 -4.01 -16.24
CA PRO A 44 7.13 -2.77 -16.34
C PRO A 44 5.66 -2.98 -15.97
N GLY A 45 5.06 -4.12 -16.33
CA GLY A 45 3.69 -4.47 -15.98
C GLY A 45 3.49 -4.62 -14.48
N PHE A 46 4.43 -5.27 -13.79
CA PHE A 46 4.41 -5.37 -12.33
C PHE A 46 4.52 -4.00 -11.65
N ILE A 47 5.44 -3.15 -12.10
CA ILE A 47 5.61 -1.79 -11.53
C ILE A 47 4.32 -0.98 -11.67
N VAL A 48 3.68 -1.01 -12.85
CA VAL A 48 2.41 -0.31 -13.07
C VAL A 48 1.31 -0.84 -12.15
N ALA A 49 1.19 -2.17 -12.01
CA ALA A 49 0.20 -2.77 -11.13
C ALA A 49 0.42 -2.41 -9.65
N GLU A 50 1.67 -2.39 -9.18
CA GLU A 50 2.03 -1.98 -7.81
C GLU A 50 1.66 -0.52 -7.54
N LEU A 51 1.96 0.38 -8.47
CA LEU A 51 1.61 1.81 -8.35
C LEU A 51 0.09 2.01 -8.34
N LEU A 52 -0.65 1.33 -9.23
CA LEU A 52 -2.10 1.38 -9.25
C LEU A 52 -2.71 0.86 -7.93
N GLY A 53 -2.20 -0.26 -7.42
CA GLY A 53 -2.61 -0.80 -6.13
C GLY A 53 -2.38 0.18 -4.97
N ALA A 54 -1.21 0.84 -4.94
CA ALA A 54 -0.90 1.85 -3.94
C ALA A 54 -1.84 3.06 -4.01
N LEU A 55 -2.15 3.55 -5.21
CA LEU A 55 -3.08 4.67 -5.40
C LEU A 55 -4.51 4.31 -4.98
N ILE A 56 -4.99 3.12 -5.34
CA ILE A 56 -6.32 2.64 -4.94
C ILE A 56 -6.40 2.50 -3.42
N ALA A 57 -5.39 1.88 -2.79
CA ALA A 57 -5.35 1.74 -1.34
C ALA A 57 -5.33 3.10 -0.63
N LEU A 58 -4.55 4.06 -1.12
CA LEU A 58 -4.50 5.42 -0.58
C LEU A 58 -5.84 6.13 -0.70
N ALA A 59 -6.50 6.04 -1.87
CA ALA A 59 -7.82 6.65 -2.08
C ALA A 59 -8.88 6.03 -1.17
N LEU A 60 -8.90 4.70 -1.08
CA LEU A 60 -9.86 3.95 -0.27
C LEU A 60 -9.68 4.25 1.22
N MET A 61 -8.44 4.20 1.72
CA MET A 61 -8.16 4.51 3.12
C MET A 61 -8.34 5.99 3.43
N GLY A 62 -7.98 6.88 2.51
CA GLY A 62 -8.24 8.32 2.65
C GLY A 62 -9.73 8.64 2.71
N TRP A 63 -10.57 7.90 2.00
CA TRP A 63 -12.03 8.01 2.10
C TRP A 63 -12.57 7.38 3.40
N LEU A 64 -12.12 6.17 3.74
CA LEU A 64 -12.61 5.41 4.88
C LEU A 64 -12.23 6.04 6.22
N LEU A 65 -11.03 6.60 6.31
CA LEU A 65 -10.47 7.19 7.54
C LEU A 65 -10.66 8.70 7.61
N LYS A 66 -11.56 9.30 6.81
CA LYS A 66 -11.85 10.74 6.87
C LYS A 66 -12.13 11.15 8.32
N PRO A 67 -11.29 11.97 8.96
CA PRO A 67 -11.61 12.46 10.28
C PRO A 67 -12.79 13.43 10.15
N GLU A 68 -13.84 13.23 10.93
CA GLU A 68 -14.85 14.27 11.08
C GLU A 68 -14.14 15.52 11.58
N THR A 69 -14.22 16.60 10.81
CA THR A 69 -13.74 17.89 11.25
C THR A 69 -14.65 18.30 12.39
N VAL A 70 -14.24 18.01 13.63
CA VAL A 70 -14.94 18.51 14.81
C VAL A 70 -14.82 20.02 14.75
N GLN A 71 -15.86 20.67 14.20
CA GLN A 71 -16.02 22.11 14.19
C GLN A 71 -16.00 22.53 15.67
N GLN A 72 -14.83 22.98 16.14
CA GLN A 72 -14.68 23.53 17.47
C GLN A 72 -15.50 24.83 17.49
N SER A 73 -16.78 24.71 17.81
CA SER A 73 -17.64 25.86 18.09
C SER A 73 -17.05 26.53 19.33
N HIS A 74 -16.28 27.58 19.09
CA HIS A 74 -15.73 28.47 20.10
C HIS A 74 -16.87 28.81 21.08
N PRO A 75 -16.84 28.35 22.35
CA PRO A 75 -17.88 28.73 23.29
C PRO A 75 -17.72 30.24 23.49
N LEU A 76 -18.76 30.99 23.12
CA LEU A 76 -18.85 32.42 23.38
C LEU A 76 -18.52 32.63 24.86
N LYS A 77 -17.43 33.34 25.10
CA LYS A 77 -16.96 33.72 26.43
C LYS A 77 -18.11 34.42 27.14
N ALA A 78 -18.78 33.73 28.05
CA ALA A 78 -19.75 34.33 28.94
C ALA A 78 -18.95 35.15 29.97
N GLU A 79 -18.78 36.43 29.67
CA GLU A 79 -18.52 37.45 30.70
C GLU A 79 -19.75 37.54 31.62
N PRO A 80 -19.51 37.61 32.93
CA PRO A 80 -19.42 38.91 33.58
C PRO A 80 -18.19 39.12 34.48
#